data_AF-A0A0C2VYM8-F1
#
_entry.id   AF-A0A0C2VYM8-F1
#
_cell.length_a   1.000
_cell.length_b   1.000
_cell.length_c   1.000
_cell.angle_alpha   90.00
_cell.angle_beta   90.00
_cell.angle_gamma   90.00
#
_symmetry.space_group_name_H-M   'P 1'
#
loop_
_entity.id
_entity.type
_entity.pdbx_description
1 polymer ?
#
loop_
_entity_poly.entity_id
_entity_poly.type
_entity_poly.pdbx_seq_one_letter_code
_entity_poly.pdbx_strand_id
1 'polypeptide(L)'
;MATHQRQLYLGTERKLVIAIDIGTTFSGVSYALLDPGRVPQIQPVTQFIGQREPRGDSKVPSVVCYSEDGDLVAAGAETDPETNHALADMDDVVRVEW
;
A
#
# COMPACT_ATOMS: atom_id res chain seq x y z
N MET A 1 26.71 -12.93 -8.02
CA MET A 1 25.83 -12.62 -6.88
C MET A 1 25.08 -13.89 -6.51
N ALA A 2 25.07 -14.29 -5.24
CA ALA A 2 24.31 -15.47 -4.83
C ALA A 2 22.81 -15.17 -5.00
N THR A 3 22.17 -15.88 -5.92
CA THR A 3 20.70 -15.89 -6.01
C THR A 3 20.21 -16.71 -4.82
N HIS A 4 19.77 -16.03 -3.75
CA HIS A 4 19.03 -16.70 -2.69
C HIS A 4 17.72 -17.22 -3.28
N GLN A 5 17.72 -18.50 -3.65
CA GLN A 5 16.53 -19.16 -4.15
C GLN A 5 15.58 -19.37 -2.98
N ARG A 6 14.34 -18.87 -3.10
CA ARG A 6 13.32 -19.01 -2.06
C ARG A 6 13.04 -20.49 -1.84
N GLN A 7 12.99 -20.91 -0.58
CA GLN A 7 12.67 -22.28 -0.19
C GLN A 7 11.16 -22.51 -0.15
N LEU A 8 10.77 -23.79 -0.18
CA LEU A 8 9.39 -24.21 0.04
C LEU A 8 8.93 -23.76 1.43
N TYR A 9 7.68 -23.35 1.53
CA TYR A 9 7.07 -23.09 2.83
C TYR A 9 6.78 -24.42 3.55
N LEU A 10 7.41 -24.63 4.71
CA LEU A 10 7.32 -25.88 5.49
C LEU A 10 6.22 -25.87 6.57
N GLY A 11 5.42 -24.80 6.64
CA GLY A 11 4.29 -24.77 7.57
C GLY A 11 3.20 -25.77 7.20
N THR A 12 2.36 -26.10 8.17
CA THR A 12 1.27 -27.08 8.00
C THR A 12 -0.04 -26.47 7.51
N GLU A 13 -0.13 -25.13 7.46
CA GLU A 13 -1.37 -24.39 7.20
C GLU A 13 -1.09 -23.25 6.21
N ARG A 14 -2.09 -22.86 5.42
CA ARG A 14 -1.97 -21.68 4.54
C ARG A 14 -1.86 -20.40 5.37
N LYS A 15 -0.91 -19.52 5.04
CA LYS A 15 -0.81 -18.17 5.63
C LYS A 15 -0.77 -17.08 4.58
N LEU A 16 -1.26 -15.89 4.93
CA LEU A 16 -1.05 -14.66 4.18
C LEU A 16 0.04 -13.85 4.89
N VAL A 17 1.09 -13.47 4.18
CA VAL A 17 2.08 -12.51 4.65
C VAL A 17 1.93 -11.24 3.84
N ILE A 18 1.87 -10.10 4.54
CA ILE A 18 1.83 -8.77 3.95
C ILE A 18 3.09 -8.03 4.41
N ALA A 19 3.81 -7.43 3.46
CA ALA A 19 4.94 -6.56 3.71
C ALA A 19 4.56 -5.14 3.29
N ILE A 20 4.75 -4.19 4.19
CA ILE A 20 4.49 -2.76 3.96
C ILE A 20 5.83 -2.04 4.01
N ASP A 21 6.16 -1.37 2.91
CA ASP A 21 7.31 -0.47 2.80
C ASP A 21 6.80 0.96 3.02
N ILE A 22 7.17 1.56 4.14
CA ILE A 22 6.77 2.93 4.49
C ILE A 22 7.95 3.85 4.18
N GLY A 23 7.92 4.44 3.00
CA GLY A 23 8.92 5.43 2.57
C GLY A 23 8.50 6.85 2.92
N THR A 24 9.43 7.80 2.77
CA THR A 24 9.14 9.23 2.95
C THR A 24 8.30 9.81 1.82
N THR A 25 8.60 9.45 0.57
CA THR A 25 7.87 9.95 -0.62
C THR A 25 6.76 9.02 -1.07
N PHE A 26 7.04 7.71 -1.09
CA PHE A 26 6.12 6.69 -1.58
C PHE A 26 6.15 5.49 -0.64
N SER A 27 4.98 4.90 -0.44
CA SER A 27 4.80 3.65 0.30
C SER A 27 4.28 2.56 -0.63
N GLY A 28 4.60 1.31 -0.34
CA GLY A 28 4.20 0.17 -1.15
C GLY A 28 3.79 -1.02 -0.31
N VAL A 29 3.01 -1.91 -0.91
CA VAL A 29 2.57 -3.15 -0.27
C VAL A 29 2.86 -4.33 -1.19
N SER A 30 3.32 -5.43 -0.63
CA SER A 30 3.39 -6.72 -1.32
C SER A 30 2.86 -7.81 -0.40
N TYR A 31 2.36 -8.89 -1.00
CA TYR A 31 1.87 -10.04 -0.24
C TYR A 31 2.38 -11.36 -0.82
N ALA A 32 2.34 -12.40 -0.01
CA ALA A 32 2.57 -13.76 -0.44
C ALA A 32 1.60 -14.70 0.25
N LEU A 33 1.01 -15.62 -0.52
CA LEU A 33 0.31 -16.78 0.04
C LEU A 33 1.35 -17.88 0.29
N LEU A 34 1.49 -18.27 1.55
CA LEU A 34 2.35 -19.35 1.99
C LEU A 34 1.53 -20.64 1.99
N ASP A 35 1.56 -21.34 0.86
CA ASP A 35 0.98 -22.67 0.72
C ASP A 35 1.98 -23.75 1.16
N PRO A 36 1.60 -24.70 2.04
CA PRO A 36 2.46 -25.82 2.43
C PRO A 36 3.05 -26.54 1.21
N GLY A 37 4.37 -26.72 1.20
CA GLY A 37 5.08 -27.41 0.13
C GLY A 37 5.21 -26.62 -1.19
N ARG A 38 4.85 -25.32 -1.24
CA ARG A 38 5.07 -24.46 -2.40
C ARG A 38 6.12 -23.39 -2.10
N VAL A 39 6.88 -22.98 -3.12
CA VAL A 39 7.77 -21.81 -3.02
C VAL A 39 6.89 -20.56 -3.01
N PRO A 40 6.98 -19.68 -2.00
CA PRO A 40 6.21 -18.44 -1.95
C PRO A 40 6.50 -17.54 -3.14
N GLN A 41 5.44 -16.99 -3.73
CA GLN A 41 5.52 -15.95 -4.76
C GLN A 41 5.13 -14.61 -4.15
N ILE A 42 5.98 -13.61 -4.33
CA ILE A 42 5.70 -12.24 -3.89
C ILE A 42 4.87 -11.56 -4.97
N GLN A 43 3.73 -11.01 -4.57
CA GLN A 43 2.80 -10.29 -5.41
C GLN A 43 2.79 -8.83 -4.95
N PRO A 44 3.21 -7.85 -5.77
CA PRO A 44 3.02 -6.45 -5.44
C PRO A 44 1.53 -6.08 -5.52
N VAL A 45 1.08 -5.18 -4.64
CA VAL A 45 -0.18 -4.48 -4.83
C VAL A 45 0.05 -3.37 -5.85
N THR A 46 -0.66 -3.43 -6.98
CA THR A 46 -0.47 -2.51 -8.11
C THR A 46 -1.68 -1.62 -8.37
N GLN A 47 -2.76 -1.79 -7.59
CA GLN A 47 -3.96 -0.98 -7.68
C GLN A 47 -4.46 -0.65 -6.28
N PHE A 48 -4.51 0.64 -5.98
CA PHE A 48 -5.01 1.19 -4.73
C PHE A 48 -6.34 1.92 -4.97
N ILE A 49 -7.17 2.01 -3.93
CA ILE A 49 -8.39 2.81 -3.97
C ILE A 49 -7.98 4.28 -4.20
N GLY A 50 -8.73 5.02 -5.02
CA GLY A 50 -8.41 6.41 -5.37
C GLY A 50 -7.29 6.60 -6.40
N GLN A 51 -6.67 5.52 -6.90
CA GLN A 51 -5.62 5.61 -7.91
C GLN A 51 -6.20 5.79 -9.33
N ARG A 52 -5.86 6.89 -10.01
CA ARG A 52 -6.37 7.24 -11.36
C ARG A 52 -5.97 6.27 -12.46
N GLU A 53 -4.70 5.88 -12.46
CA GLU A 53 -4.12 4.99 -13.44
C GLU A 53 -3.20 4.00 -12.72
N PRO A 54 -3.39 2.68 -12.92
CA PRO A 54 -2.38 1.71 -12.54
C PRO A 54 -1.18 1.90 -13.47
N ARG A 55 -0.25 2.79 -13.12
CA ARG A 55 0.96 3.05 -13.93
C ARG A 55 1.98 1.91 -13.87
N GLY A 56 1.56 0.71 -13.47
CA GLY A 56 2.44 -0.38 -13.04
C GLY A 56 3.19 -0.07 -11.75
N ASP A 57 2.88 1.06 -11.10
CA ASP A 57 3.54 1.49 -9.88
C ASP A 57 2.93 0.75 -8.69
N SER A 58 3.75 -0.02 -8.00
CA SER A 58 3.37 -0.77 -6.80
C SER A 58 3.33 0.10 -5.54
N LYS A 59 3.14 1.41 -5.73
CA LYS A 59 3.37 2.45 -4.73
C LYS A 59 2.30 3.54 -4.78
N VAL A 60 2.07 4.16 -3.63
CA VAL A 60 1.21 5.33 -3.43
C VAL A 60 1.99 6.43 -2.71
N PRO A 61 1.61 7.71 -2.86
CA PRO A 61 2.25 8.79 -2.10
C PRO A 61 2.22 8.52 -0.60
N SER A 62 3.31 8.82 0.11
CA SER A 62 3.38 8.74 1.57
C SER A 62 2.76 9.99 2.21
N VAL A 63 1.47 10.18 1.94
CA VAL A 63 0.70 11.34 2.35
C VAL A 63 -0.50 10.89 3.15
N VAL A 64 -0.82 11.66 4.17
CA VAL A 64 -2.00 11.47 5.01
C VAL A 64 -2.72 12.79 5.18
N CYS A 65 -4.05 12.79 5.07
CA CYS A 65 -4.92 13.93 5.33
C CYS A 65 -5.76 13.65 6.58
N TYR A 66 -5.83 14.62 7.49
CA TYR A 66 -6.65 14.60 8.69
C TYR A 66 -7.70 15.70 8.67
N SER A 67 -8.84 15.50 9.34
CA SER A 67 -9.74 16.59 9.72
C SER A 67 -9.11 17.47 10.81
N GLU A 68 -9.70 18.64 11.11
CA GLU A 68 -9.27 19.46 12.25
C GLU A 68 -9.37 18.71 13.60
N ASP A 69 -10.35 17.82 13.74
CA ASP A 69 -10.54 16.98 14.93
C ASP A 69 -9.46 15.88 15.06
N GLY A 70 -8.60 15.73 14.04
CA GLY A 70 -7.52 14.74 14.00
C GLY A 70 -7.92 13.38 13.46
N ASP A 71 -9.12 13.24 12.87
CA ASP A 71 -9.56 12.00 12.24
C ASP A 71 -8.88 11.80 10.89
N LEU A 72 -8.49 10.56 10.58
CA LEU A 72 -7.94 10.21 9.28
C LEU A 72 -9.04 10.28 8.19
N VAL A 73 -8.86 11.15 7.20
CA VAL A 73 -9.85 11.35 6.12
C VAL A 73 -9.38 10.83 4.76
N ALA A 74 -8.06 10.78 4.53
CA ALA A 74 -7.49 10.14 3.33
C ALA A 74 -6.04 9.72 3.56
N ALA A 75 -5.60 8.66 2.87
CA ALA A 75 -4.20 8.23 2.85
C ALA A 75 -3.80 7.72 1.46
N GLY A 76 -2.53 7.84 1.11
CA GLY A 76 -2.03 7.31 -0.14
C GLY A 76 -2.68 7.95 -1.36
N ALA A 77 -3.17 7.11 -2.28
CA ALA A 77 -3.78 7.57 -3.53
C ALA A 77 -5.09 8.36 -3.31
N GLU A 78 -5.77 8.17 -2.18
CA GLU A 78 -7.01 8.90 -1.87
C GLU A 78 -6.76 10.36 -1.45
N THR A 79 -5.49 10.75 -1.25
CA THR A 79 -5.11 12.13 -0.92
C THR A 79 -5.00 13.06 -2.14
N ASP A 80 -5.31 12.54 -3.33
CA ASP A 80 -5.46 13.33 -4.55
C ASP A 80 -6.88 13.93 -4.58
N PRO A 81 -7.05 15.25 -4.36
CA PRO A 81 -8.38 15.89 -4.35
C PRO A 81 -9.04 15.82 -5.72
N GLU A 82 -8.28 15.59 -6.80
CA GLU A 82 -8.86 15.46 -8.11
C GLU A 82 -9.46 14.06 -8.36
N THR A 83 -9.15 13.05 -7.53
CA THR A 83 -9.87 11.76 -7.50
C THR A 83 -10.85 11.63 -6.37
N ASN A 84 -10.58 12.31 -5.27
CA ASN A 84 -11.37 12.26 -4.07
C ASN A 84 -12.15 13.56 -3.91
N HIS A 85 -13.30 13.65 -4.58
CA HIS A 85 -14.18 14.81 -4.50
C HIS A 85 -14.68 15.06 -3.07
N ALA A 86 -14.89 14.01 -2.28
CA ALA A 86 -15.26 14.16 -0.87
C ALA A 86 -14.17 14.91 -0.10
N LEU A 87 -12.89 14.57 -0.31
CA LEU A 87 -11.77 15.30 0.28
C LEU A 87 -11.67 16.74 -0.25
N ALA A 88 -11.98 16.98 -1.53
CA ALA A 88 -11.95 18.30 -2.13
C ALA A 88 -13.03 19.25 -1.57
N ASP A 89 -14.17 18.69 -1.14
CA ASP A 89 -15.30 19.43 -0.55
C ASP A 89 -15.14 19.63 0.97
N MET A 90 -14.12 19.05 1.61
CA MET A 90 -13.84 19.24 3.03
C MET A 90 -13.09 20.55 3.26
N ASP A 91 -13.66 21.41 4.10
CA ASP A 91 -12.95 22.55 4.66
C ASP A 91 -11.92 22.08 5.72
N ASP A 92 -10.85 22.85 5.88
CA ASP A 92 -9.88 22.73 6.97
C ASP A 92 -9.15 21.36 7.10
N VAL A 93 -8.87 20.71 5.97
CA VAL A 93 -8.06 19.47 5.94
C VAL A 93 -6.58 19.75 6.23
N VAL A 94 -6.02 19.01 7.17
CA VAL A 94 -4.58 19.02 7.48
C VAL A 94 -3.86 17.95 6.67
N ARG A 95 -3.09 18.38 5.67
CA ARG A 95 -2.23 17.49 4.86
C ARG A 95 -0.85 17.33 5.49
N VAL A 96 -0.39 16.09 5.62
CA VAL A 96 0.92 15.74 6.17
C VAL A 96 1.75 14.99 5.12
N GLU A 97 2.96 15.47 4.90
CA GLU A 97 4.00 14.88 4.02
C GLU A 97 5.37 14.97 4.71
N TRP A 98 6.31 14.10 4.32
CA TRP A 98 7.62 13.92 4.97
C TRP A 98 8.79 14.37 4.10
#